data_AF-A0A8J6Y4N9-F1
#
_entry.id   AF-A0A8J6Y4N9-F1
#
_cell.length_a   1.000
_cell.length_b   1.000
_cell.length_c   1.000
_cell.angle_alpha   90.00
_cell.angle_beta   90.00
_cell.angle_gamma   90.00
#
_symmetry.space_group_name_H-M   'P 1'
#
loop_
_entity.id
_entity.type
_entity.pdbx_description
1 polymer ?
#
loop_
_entity_poly.entity_id
_entity_poly.type
_entity_poly.pdbx_seq_one_letter_code
_entity_poly.pdbx_strand_id
1 'polypeptide(L)'
;MRRALSAVILTALLFGCGGGGPSFQEVAPMPRRLVVWLGAEGLDAETAERMRAAGVDEVVVRRGSMNLAGRAPVLRFNPMPPVEGAIPVGIALDVQGVREDLDRAAAEAVWRAIDAELDGSVPAELILDVPRLTESLDEFVTSLTEVSGVSVVPLLSFEQIQREGGIRTATGARTCVLPAFGTDGADLRGVRELGPLPLWKKLEPLAGSGVRIRLAVVLTPRTEPALEGPGDDLDPLTGVTTVSTTSTLDRTFTFETATNWSGRSWKKSDSVAVRWVDAARLNAALTEMHRLVLPEVAGWDLVALPPEDQSLGLGRETLLRYLEGEGPAPIVEVDVRRDGRSVRVSLTNTGPFVTAVSNHGNWVQVSVDKGWIQARDRGSFDGLRLGNARGHDWSEGDQDRFNGVRFSEVYLGPDEEVSSGSVRLPSSSSKVTVSWNLTLSDGSAVTGEVIR
;
A
#
# COMPACT_ATOMS: atom_id res chain seq x y z
N MET A 1 -43.38 -40.77 -9.47
CA MET A 1 -43.70 -41.63 -8.29
C MET A 1 -42.42 -42.36 -7.89
N ARG A 2 -41.89 -42.04 -6.70
CA ARG A 2 -40.90 -42.78 -5.87
C ARG A 2 -39.54 -43.17 -6.52
N ARG A 3 -38.45 -42.48 -6.14
CA ARG A 3 -37.42 -42.86 -5.13
C ARG A 3 -36.34 -43.78 -5.73
N ALA A 4 -35.05 -43.72 -5.43
CA ALA A 4 -34.17 -42.80 -4.71
C ALA A 4 -32.72 -43.34 -4.83
N LEU A 5 -31.74 -42.44 -4.80
CA LEU A 5 -30.43 -42.51 -4.12
C LEU A 5 -29.33 -43.56 -4.41
N SER A 6 -28.10 -43.01 -4.37
CA SER A 6 -26.80 -43.56 -3.91
C SER A 6 -25.90 -44.23 -4.98
N ALA A 7 -24.82 -43.58 -5.46
CA ALA A 7 -23.49 -43.38 -4.85
C ALA A 7 -22.63 -44.66 -4.88
N VAL A 8 -21.31 -44.73 -5.11
CA VAL A 8 -20.15 -43.85 -5.37
C VAL A 8 -18.94 -44.84 -5.54
N ILE A 9 -17.80 -44.40 -6.14
CA ILE A 9 -16.44 -45.03 -6.18
C ILE A 9 -16.25 -46.18 -7.22
N LEU A 10 -15.51 -46.04 -8.33
CA LEU A 10 -14.13 -45.57 -8.65
C LEU A 10 -13.08 -46.70 -8.57
N THR A 11 -12.20 -46.69 -9.57
CA THR A 11 -10.82 -47.24 -9.66
C THR A 11 -10.66 -48.58 -10.39
N ALA A 12 -9.67 -48.83 -11.25
CA ALA A 12 -8.99 -48.09 -12.33
C ALA A 12 -7.99 -49.08 -12.96
N LEU A 13 -7.37 -48.65 -14.08
CA LEU A 13 -6.06 -49.06 -14.62
C LEU A 13 -6.01 -50.37 -15.40
N LEU A 14 -5.73 -50.27 -16.71
CA LEU A 14 -4.44 -50.71 -17.27
C LEU A 14 -4.05 -49.88 -18.53
N PHE A 15 -2.98 -49.10 -18.36
CA PHE A 15 -1.84 -48.84 -19.26
C PHE A 15 -2.02 -48.34 -20.72
N GLY A 16 -1.62 -47.09 -20.92
CA GLY A 16 -1.02 -46.59 -22.16
C GLY A 16 0.27 -45.83 -21.85
N CYS A 17 1.41 -46.38 -22.25
CA CYS A 17 2.72 -45.72 -22.24
C CYS A 17 2.82 -44.71 -23.40
N GLY A 18 3.35 -43.52 -23.13
CA GLY A 18 3.78 -42.61 -24.20
C GLY A 18 4.13 -41.21 -23.72
N GLY A 19 5.43 -40.88 -23.71
CA GLY A 19 5.94 -39.51 -23.67
C GLY A 19 6.38 -39.02 -22.29
N GLY A 20 7.67 -39.20 -21.96
CA GLY A 20 8.32 -38.46 -20.90
C GLY A 20 8.43 -36.99 -21.31
N GLY A 21 7.44 -36.18 -20.95
CA GLY A 21 7.60 -34.74 -20.83
C GLY A 21 8.55 -34.42 -19.67
N PRO A 22 9.13 -33.21 -19.60
CA PRO A 22 9.90 -32.81 -18.43
C PRO A 22 9.03 -33.03 -17.21
N SER A 23 9.47 -33.91 -16.31
CA SER A 23 8.90 -34.02 -14.99
C SER A 23 9.13 -32.68 -14.32
N PHE A 24 8.14 -31.79 -14.36
CA PHE A 24 8.02 -30.76 -13.37
C PHE A 24 7.87 -31.51 -12.05
N GLN A 25 8.98 -31.69 -11.33
CA GLN A 25 8.87 -31.84 -9.90
C GLN A 25 8.06 -30.63 -9.46
N GLU A 26 6.81 -30.88 -9.04
CA GLU A 26 5.98 -29.91 -8.36
C GLU A 26 6.72 -29.62 -7.05
N VAL A 27 7.70 -28.71 -7.13
CA VAL A 27 8.37 -28.15 -5.97
C VAL A 27 7.24 -27.52 -5.18
N ALA A 28 6.99 -28.04 -3.98
CA ALA A 28 5.98 -27.46 -3.11
C ALA A 28 6.22 -25.95 -3.06
N PRO A 29 5.18 -25.13 -3.30
CA PRO A 29 5.35 -23.68 -3.35
C PRO A 29 6.00 -23.26 -2.03
N MET A 30 7.20 -22.66 -2.10
CA MET A 30 7.82 -22.11 -0.90
C MET A 30 6.89 -21.00 -0.38
N PRO A 31 6.72 -20.88 0.95
CA PRO A 31 5.86 -19.85 1.52
C PRO A 31 6.26 -18.48 0.98
N ARG A 32 5.24 -17.67 0.69
CA ARG A 32 5.43 -16.29 0.26
C ARG A 32 6.04 -15.51 1.41
N ARG A 33 7.11 -14.77 1.14
CA ARG A 33 7.84 -13.98 2.12
C ARG A 33 7.25 -12.58 2.24
N LEU A 34 7.09 -12.06 3.44
CA LEU A 34 6.84 -10.64 3.68
C LEU A 34 8.14 -9.99 4.16
N VAL A 35 8.62 -9.00 3.41
CA VAL A 35 9.85 -8.28 3.72
C VAL A 35 9.57 -6.79 3.92
N VAL A 36 10.16 -6.21 4.95
CA VAL A 36 10.00 -4.78 5.28
C VAL A 36 11.35 -4.07 5.18
N TRP A 37 11.41 -2.99 4.41
CA TRP A 37 12.64 -2.23 4.25
C TRP A 37 12.73 -1.15 5.32
N LEU A 38 13.85 -1.06 6.03
CA LEU A 38 14.03 -0.12 7.12
C LEU A 38 14.66 1.19 6.63
N GLY A 39 14.21 2.29 7.24
CA GLY A 39 14.87 3.60 7.15
C GLY A 39 16.06 3.73 8.09
N ALA A 40 16.59 4.94 8.20
CA ALA A 40 17.75 5.25 9.06
C ALA A 40 17.46 5.07 10.57
N GLU A 41 16.20 5.21 10.98
CA GLU A 41 15.75 5.05 12.37
C GLU A 41 15.97 3.62 12.89
N GLY A 42 16.01 2.62 12.00
CA GLY A 42 16.19 1.23 12.37
C GLY A 42 14.92 0.57 12.94
N LEU A 43 15.13 -0.40 13.82
CA LEU A 43 14.09 -1.27 14.37
C LEU A 43 14.46 -1.71 15.80
N ASP A 44 13.63 -1.34 16.77
CA ASP A 44 13.75 -1.78 18.16
C ASP A 44 13.25 -3.22 18.36
N ALA A 45 13.61 -3.83 19.51
CA ALA A 45 13.29 -5.22 19.79
C ALA A 45 11.78 -5.52 19.92
N GLU A 46 10.98 -4.57 20.42
CA GLU A 46 9.54 -4.73 20.59
C GLU A 46 8.84 -4.74 19.24
N THR A 47 9.16 -3.76 18.39
CA THR A 47 8.65 -3.66 17.03
C THR A 47 9.09 -4.87 16.19
N ALA A 48 10.34 -5.32 16.31
CA ALA A 48 10.82 -6.51 15.62
C ALA A 48 10.02 -7.77 15.99
N GLU A 49 9.71 -7.96 17.28
CA GLU A 49 8.94 -9.10 17.74
C GLU A 49 7.48 -9.03 17.28
N ARG A 50 6.85 -7.84 17.31
CA ARG A 50 5.51 -7.62 16.77
C ARG A 50 5.45 -7.93 15.27
N MET A 51 6.40 -7.42 14.49
CA MET A 51 6.51 -7.71 13.06
C MET A 51 6.63 -9.22 12.78
N ARG A 52 7.48 -9.91 13.53
CA ARG A 52 7.65 -11.36 13.41
C ARG A 52 6.37 -12.11 13.75
N ALA A 53 5.68 -11.71 14.82
CA ALA A 53 4.38 -12.29 15.20
C ALA A 53 3.30 -12.03 14.14
N ALA A 54 3.37 -10.89 13.43
CA ALA A 54 2.50 -10.54 12.32
C ALA A 54 2.91 -11.19 10.98
N GLY A 55 3.96 -12.03 10.96
CA GLY A 55 4.38 -12.79 9.78
C GLY A 55 5.37 -12.07 8.85
N VAL A 56 6.07 -11.03 9.32
CA VAL A 56 7.24 -10.50 8.61
C VAL A 56 8.41 -11.48 8.73
N ASP A 57 8.93 -11.93 7.59
CA ASP A 57 9.97 -12.96 7.51
C ASP A 57 11.40 -12.39 7.52
N GLU A 58 11.57 -11.14 7.08
CA GLU A 58 12.87 -10.49 6.93
C GLU A 58 12.73 -8.98 6.96
N VAL A 59 13.77 -8.29 7.41
CA VAL A 59 13.94 -6.85 7.20
C VAL A 59 15.14 -6.55 6.32
N VAL A 60 15.04 -5.52 5.48
CA VAL A 60 16.11 -5.11 4.58
C VAL A 60 16.61 -3.73 4.96
N VAL A 61 17.93 -3.56 5.05
CA VAL A 61 18.56 -2.26 5.28
C VAL A 61 19.32 -1.80 4.04
N ARG A 62 19.13 -0.56 3.59
CA ARG A 62 19.97 0.04 2.55
C ARG A 62 21.35 0.34 3.12
N ARG A 63 22.38 -0.36 2.62
CA ARG A 63 23.76 -0.28 3.14
C ARG A 63 24.70 0.54 2.29
N GLY A 64 24.24 1.21 1.25
CA GLY A 64 25.04 2.16 0.47
C GLY A 64 25.12 1.78 -1.00
N SER A 65 26.30 1.94 -1.61
CA SER A 65 26.46 1.79 -3.06
C SER A 65 27.70 0.98 -3.44
N MET A 66 27.64 0.39 -4.63
CA MET A 66 28.70 -0.37 -5.26
C MET A 66 28.92 0.13 -6.68
N ASN A 67 30.13 0.61 -6.97
CA ASN A 67 30.53 1.02 -8.30
C ASN A 67 31.35 -0.08 -8.99
N LEU A 68 30.86 -0.56 -10.14
CA LEU A 68 31.44 -1.68 -10.90
C LEU A 68 32.17 -1.25 -12.18
N ALA A 69 32.43 0.05 -12.36
CA ALA A 69 32.96 0.57 -13.63
C ALA A 69 34.48 0.36 -13.74
N GLY A 70 35.17 0.33 -12.60
CA GLY A 70 36.59 0.08 -12.52
C GLY A 70 36.93 -1.41 -12.55
N ARG A 71 38.21 -1.72 -12.81
CA ARG A 71 38.74 -3.09 -12.68
C ARG A 71 38.62 -3.63 -11.25
N ALA A 72 38.70 -2.74 -10.27
CA ALA A 72 38.43 -3.05 -8.87
C ALA A 72 37.08 -2.40 -8.48
N PRO A 73 36.09 -3.20 -8.04
CA PRO A 73 34.85 -2.68 -7.48
C PRO A 73 35.09 -1.73 -6.31
N VAL A 74 34.31 -0.66 -6.22
CA VAL A 74 34.37 0.30 -5.10
C VAL A 74 33.05 0.25 -4.34
N LEU A 75 33.10 -0.17 -3.08
CA LEU A 75 31.94 -0.19 -2.19
C LEU A 75 32.01 1.00 -1.24
N ARG A 76 30.86 1.62 -0.98
CA ARG A 76 30.69 2.69 0.00
C ARG A 76 29.53 2.32 0.90
N PHE A 77 29.83 2.02 2.15
CA PHE A 77 28.83 1.63 3.12
C PHE A 77 28.32 2.82 3.91
N ASN A 78 27.01 2.85 4.11
CA ASN A 78 26.38 3.70 5.10
C ASN A 78 26.44 3.01 6.47
N PRO A 79 26.42 3.78 7.58
CA PRO A 79 26.25 3.22 8.92
C PRO A 79 25.05 2.28 8.96
N MET A 80 25.20 1.15 9.65
CA MET A 80 24.08 0.24 9.89
C MET A 80 23.04 0.93 10.78
N PRO A 81 21.77 1.02 10.37
CA PRO A 81 20.73 1.43 11.31
C PRO A 81 20.63 0.39 12.43
N PRO A 82 20.26 0.77 13.66
CA PRO A 82 20.11 -0.18 14.75
C PRO A 82 19.01 -1.17 14.40
N VAL A 83 19.30 -2.47 14.47
CA VAL A 83 18.30 -3.53 14.30
C VAL A 83 18.43 -4.48 15.47
N GLU A 84 17.43 -4.47 16.33
CA GLU A 84 17.33 -5.36 17.48
C GLU A 84 16.36 -6.52 17.22
N GLY A 85 16.43 -7.55 18.06
CA GLY A 85 15.60 -8.75 17.93
C GLY A 85 16.21 -9.84 17.03
N ALA A 86 15.42 -10.89 16.78
CA ALA A 86 15.87 -12.09 16.08
C ALA A 86 15.34 -12.18 14.63
N ILE A 87 14.93 -11.05 14.04
CA ILE A 87 14.44 -10.99 12.67
C ILE A 87 15.63 -11.06 11.69
N PRO A 88 15.60 -11.92 10.65
CA PRO A 88 16.67 -11.96 9.66
C PRO A 88 16.85 -10.61 8.95
N VAL A 89 18.10 -10.24 8.69
CA VAL A 89 18.46 -8.94 8.09
C VAL A 89 19.13 -9.13 6.74
N GLY A 90 18.48 -8.68 5.67
CA GLY A 90 19.05 -8.51 4.34
C GLY A 90 19.70 -7.15 4.16
N ILE A 91 20.58 -7.03 3.17
CA ILE A 91 21.22 -5.76 2.81
C ILE A 91 20.91 -5.38 1.37
N ALA A 92 20.60 -4.12 1.12
CA ALA A 92 20.40 -3.56 -0.21
C ALA A 92 21.55 -2.61 -0.58
N LEU A 93 22.10 -2.77 -1.80
CA LEU A 93 23.17 -1.92 -2.33
C LEU A 93 22.79 -1.31 -3.68
N ASP A 94 23.02 -0.01 -3.82
CA ASP A 94 22.84 0.71 -5.08
C ASP A 94 23.98 0.40 -6.04
N VAL A 95 23.66 -0.22 -7.18
CA VAL A 95 24.65 -0.53 -8.21
C VAL A 95 24.84 0.69 -9.10
N GLN A 96 26.09 1.15 -9.25
CA GLN A 96 26.45 2.26 -10.10
C GLN A 96 27.54 1.83 -11.08
N GLY A 97 27.55 2.43 -12.27
CA GLY A 97 28.59 2.23 -13.28
C GLY A 97 28.91 0.75 -13.51
N VAL A 98 28.27 0.10 -14.47
CA VAL A 98 28.48 -1.33 -14.72
C VAL A 98 29.28 -1.48 -16.01
N ARG A 99 30.42 -2.16 -15.96
CA ARG A 99 31.23 -2.50 -17.14
C ARG A 99 30.73 -3.80 -17.79
N GLU A 100 31.13 -4.03 -19.04
CA GLU A 100 30.70 -5.19 -19.83
C GLU A 100 31.47 -6.49 -19.52
N ASP A 101 32.60 -6.40 -18.81
CA ASP A 101 33.49 -7.53 -18.52
C ASP A 101 33.48 -7.92 -17.03
N LEU A 102 32.29 -8.03 -16.42
CA LEU A 102 32.18 -8.52 -15.05
C LEU A 102 32.39 -10.03 -15.00
N ASP A 103 33.43 -10.45 -14.27
CA ASP A 103 33.80 -11.84 -14.10
C ASP A 103 33.65 -12.30 -12.64
N ARG A 104 33.95 -13.58 -12.41
CA ARG A 104 33.97 -14.18 -11.07
C ARG A 104 34.93 -13.46 -10.12
N ALA A 105 36.07 -12.94 -10.61
CA ALA A 105 37.02 -12.22 -9.78
C ALA A 105 36.44 -10.90 -9.24
N ALA A 106 35.61 -10.21 -10.04
CA ALA A 106 34.85 -9.06 -9.57
C ALA A 106 33.84 -9.45 -8.47
N ALA A 107 33.11 -10.56 -8.64
CA ALA A 107 32.18 -11.06 -7.63
C ALA A 107 32.89 -11.42 -6.32
N GLU A 108 34.05 -12.08 -6.39
CA GLU A 108 34.89 -12.37 -5.21
C GLU A 108 35.40 -11.11 -4.51
N ALA A 109 35.83 -10.10 -5.27
CA ALA A 109 36.29 -8.84 -4.71
C ALA A 109 35.15 -8.11 -3.97
N VAL A 110 33.95 -8.09 -4.56
CA VAL A 110 32.74 -7.51 -3.93
C VAL A 110 32.39 -8.25 -2.64
N TRP A 111 32.31 -9.59 -2.69
CA TRP A 111 31.94 -10.36 -1.52
C TRP A 111 32.94 -10.19 -0.37
N ARG A 112 34.25 -10.22 -0.64
CA ARG A 112 35.28 -9.97 0.39
C ARG A 112 35.13 -8.61 1.05
N ALA A 113 34.74 -7.58 0.29
CA ALA A 113 34.51 -6.24 0.85
C ALA A 113 33.24 -6.18 1.72
N ILE A 114 32.18 -6.90 1.34
CA ILE A 114 30.95 -7.02 2.15
C ILE A 114 31.23 -7.80 3.43
N ASP A 115 31.88 -8.96 3.34
CA ASP A 115 32.22 -9.81 4.49
C ASP A 115 33.08 -9.07 5.52
N ALA A 116 34.06 -8.28 5.05
CA ALA A 116 34.89 -7.44 5.91
C ALA A 116 34.10 -6.32 6.61
N GLU A 117 33.08 -5.75 5.97
CA GLU A 117 32.22 -4.71 6.57
C GLU A 117 31.24 -5.29 7.60
N LEU A 118 30.75 -6.51 7.36
CA LEU A 118 29.77 -7.15 8.23
C LEU A 118 30.39 -7.87 9.45
N ASP A 119 31.72 -7.83 9.57
CA ASP A 119 32.51 -8.40 10.68
C ASP A 119 32.11 -9.86 10.99
N GLY A 120 31.98 -10.68 9.95
CA GLY A 120 31.59 -12.10 10.04
C GLY A 120 30.08 -12.36 10.17
N SER A 121 29.24 -11.33 10.17
CA SER A 121 27.78 -11.49 10.07
C SER A 121 27.39 -11.80 8.63
N VAL A 122 26.53 -12.81 8.43
CA VAL A 122 26.04 -13.18 7.10
C VAL A 122 24.63 -12.60 6.92
N PRO A 123 24.38 -11.79 5.87
CA PRO A 123 23.05 -11.24 5.62
C PRO A 123 22.11 -12.35 5.14
N ALA A 124 20.81 -12.19 5.43
CA ALA A 124 19.77 -13.12 4.98
C ALA A 124 19.67 -13.15 3.45
N GLU A 125 19.79 -11.98 2.82
CA GLU A 125 19.90 -11.82 1.37
C GLU A 125 20.69 -10.56 0.99
N LEU A 126 21.15 -10.51 -0.26
CA LEU A 126 21.79 -9.34 -0.86
C LEU A 126 20.91 -8.81 -2.00
N ILE A 127 20.26 -7.67 -1.80
CA ILE A 127 19.50 -6.99 -2.84
C ILE A 127 20.41 -6.04 -3.62
N LEU A 128 20.42 -6.17 -4.94
CA LEU A 128 21.16 -5.27 -5.83
C LEU A 128 20.19 -4.34 -6.54
N ASP A 129 20.25 -3.06 -6.24
CA ASP A 129 19.44 -2.03 -6.91
C ASP A 129 20.13 -1.65 -8.24
N VAL A 130 19.69 -2.27 -9.35
CA VAL A 130 20.31 -2.20 -10.69
C VAL A 130 19.68 -1.14 -11.62
N PRO A 131 20.20 0.10 -11.70
CA PRO A 131 19.60 1.16 -12.53
C PRO A 131 19.75 0.93 -14.03
N ARG A 132 20.75 0.16 -14.45
CA ARG A 132 21.03 -0.12 -15.86
C ARG A 132 21.49 -1.55 -16.05
N LEU A 133 20.93 -2.19 -17.06
CA LEU A 133 21.34 -3.52 -17.49
C LEU A 133 22.61 -3.44 -18.34
N THR A 134 23.51 -4.39 -18.15
CA THR A 134 24.66 -4.66 -19.04
C THR A 134 24.68 -6.13 -19.43
N GLU A 135 25.46 -6.49 -20.44
CA GLU A 135 25.47 -7.85 -20.98
C GLU A 135 25.95 -8.91 -19.99
N SER A 136 26.84 -8.55 -19.05
CA SER A 136 27.48 -9.47 -18.09
C SER A 136 26.87 -9.44 -16.68
N LEU A 137 25.76 -8.73 -16.47
CA LEU A 137 25.20 -8.56 -15.14
C LEU A 137 24.62 -9.86 -14.56
N ASP A 138 24.01 -10.68 -15.40
CA ASP A 138 23.49 -12.02 -15.04
C ASP A 138 24.60 -12.96 -14.59
N GLU A 139 25.73 -12.99 -15.29
CA GLU A 139 26.91 -13.77 -14.90
C GLU A 139 27.49 -13.28 -13.57
N PHE A 140 27.54 -11.97 -13.36
CA PHE A 140 27.98 -11.37 -12.11
C PHE A 140 27.07 -11.74 -10.93
N VAL A 141 25.75 -11.61 -11.08
CA VAL A 141 24.76 -11.96 -10.05
C VAL A 141 24.85 -13.45 -9.68
N THR A 142 24.98 -14.31 -10.70
CA THR A 142 25.15 -15.76 -10.50
C THR A 142 26.45 -16.06 -9.76
N SER A 143 27.57 -15.47 -10.20
CA SER A 143 28.88 -15.65 -9.57
C SER A 143 28.90 -15.14 -8.12
N LEU A 144 28.25 -14.00 -7.85
CA LEU A 144 28.18 -13.45 -6.50
C LEU A 144 27.33 -14.34 -5.58
N THR A 145 26.25 -14.92 -6.08
CA THR A 145 25.46 -15.92 -5.34
C THR A 145 26.31 -17.14 -5.00
N GLU A 146 27.05 -17.69 -5.96
CA GLU A 146 27.92 -18.86 -5.74
C GLU A 146 29.05 -18.60 -4.76
N VAL A 147 29.69 -17.42 -4.85
CA VAL A 147 30.84 -17.07 -4.02
C VAL A 147 30.42 -16.73 -2.59
N SER A 148 29.31 -16.02 -2.43
CA SER A 148 28.81 -15.62 -1.11
C SER A 148 28.08 -16.75 -0.38
N GLY A 149 27.46 -17.68 -1.12
CA GLY A 149 26.49 -18.62 -0.57
C GLY A 149 25.18 -17.94 -0.11
N VAL A 150 25.01 -16.65 -0.38
CA VAL A 150 23.83 -15.84 -0.04
C VAL A 150 23.00 -15.61 -1.29
N SER A 151 21.67 -15.57 -1.14
CA SER A 151 20.77 -15.24 -2.25
C SER A 151 20.99 -13.81 -2.72
N VAL A 152 21.39 -13.61 -3.99
CA VAL A 152 21.52 -12.29 -4.59
C VAL A 152 20.27 -11.98 -5.41
N VAL A 153 19.53 -10.96 -5.00
CA VAL A 153 18.22 -10.62 -5.56
C VAL A 153 18.30 -9.27 -6.30
N PRO A 154 18.26 -9.22 -7.63
CA PRO A 154 18.23 -7.96 -8.37
C PRO A 154 16.87 -7.27 -8.18
N LEU A 155 16.91 -5.98 -7.87
CA LEU A 155 15.77 -5.08 -7.98
C LEU A 155 15.73 -4.52 -9.40
N LEU A 156 14.72 -4.94 -10.14
CA LEU A 156 14.50 -4.59 -11.54
C LEU A 156 13.24 -3.74 -11.69
N SER A 157 13.12 -3.05 -12.82
CA SER A 157 11.91 -2.33 -13.22
C SER A 157 11.10 -3.15 -14.24
N PHE A 158 9.83 -2.77 -14.46
CA PHE A 158 9.00 -3.45 -15.45
C PHE A 158 9.54 -3.26 -16.86
N GLU A 159 10.08 -2.10 -17.19
CA GLU A 159 10.75 -1.84 -18.47
C GLU A 159 12.00 -2.69 -18.66
N GLN A 160 12.76 -2.95 -17.59
CA GLN A 160 13.95 -3.79 -17.64
C GLN A 160 13.61 -5.24 -17.98
N ILE A 161 12.54 -5.80 -17.40
CA ILE A 161 12.11 -7.17 -17.71
C ILE A 161 11.44 -7.31 -19.08
N GLN A 162 11.13 -6.21 -19.78
CA GLN A 162 10.75 -6.29 -21.20
C GLN A 162 11.95 -6.56 -22.13
N ARG A 163 13.18 -6.44 -21.61
CA ARG A 163 14.42 -6.60 -22.39
C ARG A 163 15.06 -7.95 -22.06
N GLU A 164 15.69 -8.56 -23.05
CA GLU A 164 16.36 -9.86 -22.88
C GLU A 164 17.36 -9.86 -21.72
N GLY A 165 18.16 -8.79 -21.57
CA GLY A 165 19.10 -8.67 -20.46
C GLY A 165 18.44 -8.72 -19.08
N GLY A 166 17.27 -8.09 -18.91
CA GLY A 166 16.55 -8.12 -17.64
C GLY A 166 15.98 -9.50 -17.34
N ILE A 167 15.46 -10.20 -18.36
CA ILE A 167 14.99 -11.58 -18.24
C ILE A 167 16.16 -12.51 -17.87
N ARG A 168 17.32 -12.37 -18.51
CA ARG A 168 18.52 -13.16 -18.17
C ARG A 168 18.99 -12.91 -16.74
N THR A 169 19.10 -11.65 -16.32
CA THR A 169 19.48 -11.29 -14.95
C THR A 169 18.51 -11.87 -13.92
N ALA A 170 17.20 -11.76 -14.15
CA ALA A 170 16.19 -12.34 -13.27
C ALA A 170 16.28 -13.89 -13.24
N THR A 171 16.53 -14.52 -14.39
CA THR A 171 16.66 -15.99 -14.51
C THR A 171 17.91 -16.50 -13.80
N GLY A 172 19.06 -15.84 -13.96
CA GLY A 172 20.30 -16.17 -13.25
C GLY A 172 20.14 -16.05 -11.73
N ALA A 173 19.45 -15.02 -11.27
CA ALA A 173 19.14 -14.81 -9.85
C ALA A 173 18.06 -15.76 -9.30
N ARG A 174 17.22 -16.33 -10.16
CA ARG A 174 16.00 -17.11 -9.85
C ARG A 174 14.89 -16.33 -9.13
N THR A 175 15.22 -15.27 -8.41
CA THR A 175 14.29 -14.36 -7.75
C THR A 175 14.64 -12.92 -8.08
N CYS A 176 13.65 -12.06 -8.31
CA CYS A 176 13.88 -10.62 -8.45
C CYS A 176 12.80 -9.80 -7.71
N VAL A 177 13.15 -8.58 -7.28
CA VAL A 177 12.19 -7.61 -6.74
C VAL A 177 11.73 -6.66 -7.85
N LEU A 178 10.42 -6.43 -7.94
CA LEU A 178 9.80 -5.53 -8.92
C LEU A 178 8.89 -4.51 -8.20
N PRO A 179 9.20 -3.20 -8.27
CA PRO A 179 8.34 -2.16 -7.70
C PRO A 179 7.04 -2.01 -8.46
N ALA A 180 5.94 -2.44 -7.83
CA ALA A 180 4.66 -2.63 -8.51
C ALA A 180 3.63 -1.55 -8.17
N PHE A 181 3.58 -1.16 -6.90
CA PHE A 181 2.57 -0.24 -6.36
C PHE A 181 3.21 0.82 -5.48
N GLY A 182 2.39 1.79 -5.10
CA GLY A 182 2.77 2.86 -4.20
C GLY A 182 3.13 4.14 -4.93
N THR A 183 4.01 4.90 -4.31
CA THR A 183 4.36 6.24 -4.76
C THR A 183 5.53 6.23 -5.74
N ASP A 184 5.33 6.74 -6.95
CA ASP A 184 6.39 6.86 -7.95
C ASP A 184 7.40 7.95 -7.59
N GLY A 185 8.69 7.64 -7.79
CA GLY A 185 9.80 8.55 -7.53
C GLY A 185 10.18 8.68 -6.05
N ALA A 186 9.53 7.92 -5.16
CA ALA A 186 9.94 7.75 -3.77
C ALA A 186 10.62 6.38 -3.61
N ASP A 187 11.81 6.36 -3.00
CA ASP A 187 12.65 5.18 -2.67
C ASP A 187 13.02 4.18 -3.77
N LEU A 188 12.05 3.62 -4.49
CA LEU A 188 12.27 2.65 -5.56
C LEU A 188 11.89 3.23 -6.93
N ARG A 189 12.69 2.90 -7.94
CA ARG A 189 12.36 3.19 -9.35
C ARG A 189 11.35 2.21 -9.90
N GLY A 190 10.65 2.60 -10.96
CA GLY A 190 9.81 1.70 -11.74
C GLY A 190 8.37 1.53 -11.27
N VAL A 191 8.03 2.11 -10.11
CA VAL A 191 6.63 2.23 -9.67
C VAL A 191 5.82 2.97 -10.75
N ARG A 192 4.68 2.40 -11.13
CA ARG A 192 3.79 2.84 -12.24
C ARG A 192 4.34 2.72 -13.66
N GLU A 193 5.52 2.12 -13.88
CA GLU A 193 5.96 1.81 -15.25
C GLU A 193 4.93 0.98 -16.02
N LEU A 194 4.87 1.21 -17.32
CA LEU A 194 3.93 0.55 -18.25
C LEU A 194 2.44 0.74 -17.88
N GLY A 195 2.09 1.76 -17.09
CA GLY A 195 0.68 2.13 -16.88
C GLY A 195 0.00 2.51 -18.22
N PRO A 196 -1.26 2.11 -18.47
CA PRO A 196 -2.24 1.52 -17.55
C PRO A 196 -2.33 -0.02 -17.63
N LEU A 197 -1.31 -0.72 -18.11
CA LEU A 197 -1.38 -2.18 -18.24
C LEU A 197 -1.65 -2.84 -16.88
N PRO A 198 -2.51 -3.88 -16.81
CA PRO A 198 -2.72 -4.64 -15.59
C PRO A 198 -1.44 -5.41 -15.22
N LEU A 199 -1.24 -5.69 -13.92
CA LEU A 199 0.01 -6.25 -13.40
C LEU A 199 0.44 -7.54 -14.10
N TRP A 200 -0.49 -8.49 -14.31
CA TRP A 200 -0.19 -9.75 -14.99
C TRP A 200 0.40 -9.55 -16.39
N LYS A 201 -0.01 -8.49 -17.10
CA LYS A 201 0.49 -8.19 -18.44
C LYS A 201 1.87 -7.57 -18.41
N LYS A 202 2.19 -6.78 -17.37
CA LYS A 202 3.55 -6.25 -17.18
C LYS A 202 4.57 -7.38 -16.92
N LEU A 203 4.11 -8.46 -16.30
CA LEU A 203 4.90 -9.62 -15.91
C LEU A 203 4.96 -10.74 -16.96
N GLU A 204 4.22 -10.60 -18.06
CA GLU A 204 4.17 -11.58 -19.15
C GLU A 204 5.56 -12.04 -19.64
N PRO A 205 6.59 -11.18 -19.76
CA PRO A 205 7.92 -11.63 -20.18
C PRO A 205 8.61 -12.63 -19.24
N LEU A 206 8.19 -12.71 -17.98
CA LEU A 206 8.70 -13.67 -17.00
C LEU A 206 7.83 -14.93 -16.91
N ALA A 207 6.70 -14.99 -17.63
CA ALA A 207 5.86 -16.18 -17.62
C ALA A 207 6.61 -17.38 -18.21
N GLY A 208 6.72 -18.46 -17.43
CA GLY A 208 7.40 -19.69 -17.85
C GLY A 208 8.94 -19.64 -17.77
N SER A 209 9.55 -18.57 -17.27
CA SER A 209 11.01 -18.50 -17.06
C SER A 209 11.48 -19.27 -15.82
N GLY A 210 10.55 -19.67 -14.93
CA GLY A 210 10.87 -20.26 -13.62
C GLY A 210 11.36 -19.25 -12.59
N VAL A 211 11.42 -17.96 -12.94
CA VAL A 211 11.74 -16.87 -12.01
C VAL A 211 10.58 -16.67 -11.05
N ARG A 212 10.91 -16.51 -9.77
CA ARG A 212 9.97 -16.09 -8.74
C ARG A 212 10.08 -14.58 -8.53
N ILE A 213 8.96 -13.90 -8.34
CA ILE A 213 8.94 -12.45 -8.19
C ILE A 213 8.57 -12.05 -6.75
N ARG A 214 9.26 -11.03 -6.25
CA ARG A 214 8.84 -10.27 -5.07
C ARG A 214 8.33 -8.92 -5.52
N LEU A 215 7.10 -8.59 -5.19
CA LEU A 215 6.47 -7.35 -5.65
C LEU A 215 6.54 -6.30 -4.53
N ALA A 216 7.09 -5.14 -4.84
CA ALA A 216 7.25 -4.08 -3.85
C ALA A 216 6.09 -3.07 -3.88
N VAL A 217 5.66 -2.64 -2.70
CA VAL A 217 4.76 -1.51 -2.47
C VAL A 217 5.56 -0.39 -1.82
N VAL A 218 5.69 0.74 -2.52
CA VAL A 218 6.33 1.92 -1.95
C VAL A 218 5.33 2.69 -1.08
N LEU A 219 5.51 2.62 0.23
CA LEU A 219 4.70 3.28 1.24
C LEU A 219 5.07 4.75 1.43
N THR A 220 6.32 5.12 1.13
CA THR A 220 6.81 6.48 1.32
C THR A 220 5.98 7.48 0.50
N PRO A 221 5.44 8.53 1.13
CA PRO A 221 4.64 9.54 0.44
C PRO A 221 5.50 10.44 -0.43
N ARG A 222 4.87 11.09 -1.43
CA ARG A 222 5.50 12.11 -2.27
C ARG A 222 4.66 13.36 -2.23
N THR A 223 5.35 14.49 -2.06
CA THR A 223 4.74 15.81 -2.08
C THR A 223 5.35 16.70 -3.14
N GLU A 224 4.54 17.62 -3.66
CA GLU A 224 4.99 18.71 -4.51
C GLU A 224 4.39 20.02 -3.99
N PRO A 225 5.22 20.97 -3.48
CA PRO A 225 6.68 20.86 -3.33
C PRO A 225 7.10 19.77 -2.33
N ALA A 226 8.33 19.28 -2.48
CA ALA A 226 8.90 18.28 -1.57
C ALA A 226 8.97 18.82 -0.13
N LEU A 227 8.58 17.96 0.82
CA LEU A 227 8.72 18.19 2.26
C LEU A 227 10.04 17.65 2.78
N GLU A 228 10.47 18.14 3.94
CA GLU A 228 11.54 17.50 4.70
C GLU A 228 10.93 16.31 5.45
N GLY A 229 11.26 15.10 5.02
CA GLY A 229 10.77 13.86 5.62
C GLY A 229 9.40 13.40 5.11
N PRO A 230 8.74 12.48 5.83
CA PRO A 230 7.52 11.80 5.38
C PRO A 230 6.26 12.66 5.49
N GLY A 231 6.32 13.84 6.12
CA GLY A 231 5.19 14.74 6.35
C GLY A 231 4.29 14.29 7.51
N ASP A 232 3.59 15.24 8.12
CA ASP A 232 2.64 15.04 9.22
C ASP A 232 1.31 14.45 8.72
N ASP A 233 0.42 14.05 9.64
CA ASP A 233 -0.93 13.57 9.32
C ASP A 233 -1.74 14.56 8.44
N LEU A 234 -2.72 14.01 7.72
CA LEU A 234 -3.70 14.71 6.90
C LEU A 234 -4.76 15.43 7.74
N ASP A 235 -5.05 14.98 8.96
CA ASP A 235 -6.09 15.56 9.83
C ASP A 235 -5.97 17.08 9.99
N PRO A 236 -4.80 17.67 10.28
CA PRO A 236 -4.66 19.13 10.35
C PRO A 236 -4.91 19.85 9.02
N LEU A 237 -4.76 19.18 7.86
CA LEU A 237 -4.94 19.79 6.55
C LEU A 237 -6.42 19.91 6.17
N THR A 238 -7.25 18.93 6.52
CA THR A 238 -8.64 18.86 6.04
C THR A 238 -9.48 20.02 6.55
N GLY A 239 -9.19 20.53 7.75
CA GLY A 239 -9.87 21.69 8.33
C GLY A 239 -9.39 23.08 7.88
N VAL A 240 -8.28 23.18 7.14
CA VAL A 240 -7.67 24.48 6.74
C VAL A 240 -7.39 24.59 5.25
N THR A 241 -7.77 23.58 4.47
CA THR A 241 -7.48 23.52 3.04
C THR A 241 -8.71 23.14 2.23
N THR A 242 -8.73 23.56 0.97
CA THR A 242 -9.62 22.99 -0.04
C THR A 242 -8.91 21.88 -0.79
N VAL A 243 -9.62 20.78 -1.04
CA VAL A 243 -9.06 19.61 -1.72
C VAL A 243 -9.50 19.56 -3.18
N SER A 244 -8.56 19.31 -4.07
CA SER A 244 -8.80 19.03 -5.49
C SER A 244 -8.00 17.82 -5.98
N THR A 245 -8.32 17.34 -7.19
CA THR A 245 -7.67 16.20 -7.86
C THR A 245 -6.97 16.62 -9.17
N THR A 246 -6.56 17.89 -9.26
CA THR A 246 -6.09 18.50 -10.51
C THR A 246 -4.61 18.27 -10.80
N SER A 247 -3.82 17.80 -9.82
CA SER A 247 -2.41 17.51 -10.02
C SER A 247 -2.16 16.12 -10.62
N THR A 248 -0.91 15.86 -10.99
CA THR A 248 -0.42 14.54 -11.40
C THR A 248 -0.24 13.58 -10.20
N LEU A 249 -0.23 14.14 -8.98
CA LEU A 249 -0.37 13.39 -7.73
C LEU A 249 -1.86 13.17 -7.42
N ASP A 250 -2.18 12.59 -6.27
CA ASP A 250 -3.54 12.09 -6.02
C ASP A 250 -4.49 13.17 -5.52
N ARG A 251 -4.01 14.04 -4.63
CA ARG A 251 -4.75 15.18 -4.10
C ARG A 251 -3.89 16.42 -4.09
N THR A 252 -4.53 17.58 -4.20
CA THR A 252 -3.92 18.89 -4.00
C THR A 252 -4.70 19.63 -2.94
N PHE A 253 -4.02 19.96 -1.86
CA PHE A 253 -4.53 20.74 -0.75
C PHE A 253 -4.12 22.19 -0.96
N THR A 254 -5.11 23.10 -1.06
CA THR A 254 -4.87 24.55 -1.19
C THR A 254 -5.25 25.23 0.11
N PHE A 255 -4.29 25.88 0.76
CA PHE A 255 -4.47 26.47 2.09
C PHE A 255 -5.40 27.68 2.04
N GLU A 256 -6.44 27.68 2.87
CA GLU A 256 -7.38 28.80 2.97
C GLU A 256 -6.90 29.89 3.93
N THR A 257 -6.05 29.50 4.88
CA THR A 257 -5.46 30.33 5.92
C THR A 257 -3.96 30.03 6.04
N ALA A 258 -3.21 30.91 6.72
CA ALA A 258 -1.80 30.67 6.96
C ALA A 258 -1.64 29.64 8.09
N THR A 259 -0.88 28.58 7.82
CA THR A 259 -0.76 27.41 8.72
C THR A 259 0.67 26.88 8.70
N ASN A 260 1.15 26.36 9.82
CA ASN A 260 2.39 25.57 9.86
C ASN A 260 2.02 24.09 9.81
N TRP A 261 2.61 23.37 8.87
CA TRP A 261 2.37 21.93 8.70
C TRP A 261 3.59 21.27 8.05
N SER A 262 4.01 20.12 8.58
CA SER A 262 5.20 19.38 8.17
C SER A 262 6.47 20.23 8.18
N GLY A 263 6.72 20.92 9.29
CA GLY A 263 7.91 21.78 9.47
C GLY A 263 7.95 23.03 8.58
N ARG A 264 6.91 23.29 7.79
CA ARG A 264 6.86 24.38 6.82
C ARG A 264 5.72 25.35 7.10
N SER A 265 5.98 26.65 6.92
CA SER A 265 4.95 27.69 6.94
C SER A 265 4.31 27.83 5.55
N TRP A 266 3.00 27.66 5.51
CA TRP A 266 2.17 27.78 4.32
C TRP A 266 1.34 29.07 4.39
N LYS A 267 1.33 29.83 3.30
CA LYS A 267 0.49 31.02 3.17
C LYS A 267 -0.86 30.63 2.59
N LYS A 268 -1.85 31.50 2.79
CA LYS A 268 -3.12 31.42 2.07
C LYS A 268 -2.86 31.32 0.56
N SER A 269 -3.58 30.42 -0.10
CA SER A 269 -3.48 30.05 -1.50
C SER A 269 -2.20 29.33 -1.91
N ASP A 270 -1.28 29.04 -0.98
CA ASP A 270 -0.24 28.04 -1.25
C ASP A 270 -0.91 26.67 -1.43
N SER A 271 -0.23 25.77 -2.13
CA SER A 271 -0.74 24.42 -2.34
C SER A 271 0.36 23.37 -2.20
N VAL A 272 -0.07 22.19 -1.75
CA VAL A 272 0.74 20.98 -1.74
C VAL A 272 -0.03 19.86 -2.42
N ALA A 273 0.56 19.29 -3.45
CA ALA A 273 0.08 18.06 -4.06
C ALA A 273 0.71 16.86 -3.35
N VAL A 274 -0.07 15.81 -3.09
CA VAL A 274 0.35 14.66 -2.28
C VAL A 274 -0.11 13.35 -2.95
N ARG A 275 0.77 12.35 -2.94
CA ARG A 275 0.46 10.93 -3.19
C ARG A 275 1.00 10.12 -2.01
N TRP A 276 0.19 9.16 -1.55
CA TRP A 276 0.52 8.32 -0.40
C TRP A 276 -0.14 6.94 -0.54
N VAL A 277 0.27 6.01 0.31
CA VAL A 277 -0.41 4.72 0.50
C VAL A 277 -1.00 4.72 1.89
N ASP A 278 -2.27 4.33 2.01
CA ASP A 278 -2.93 4.01 3.28
C ASP A 278 -3.27 2.50 3.30
N ALA A 279 -3.90 2.04 4.38
CA ALA A 279 -4.23 0.62 4.55
C ALA A 279 -5.15 0.07 3.45
N ALA A 280 -6.10 0.85 2.95
CA ALA A 280 -7.02 0.41 1.90
C ALA A 280 -6.28 0.21 0.56
N ARG A 281 -5.39 1.14 0.18
CA ARG A 281 -4.53 0.99 -1.00
C ARG A 281 -3.52 -0.15 -0.86
N LEU A 282 -2.93 -0.31 0.32
CA LEU A 282 -2.05 -1.43 0.60
C LEU A 282 -2.79 -2.77 0.45
N ASN A 283 -3.99 -2.88 1.04
CA ASN A 283 -4.82 -4.07 0.91
C ASN A 283 -5.22 -4.37 -0.54
N ALA A 284 -5.62 -3.35 -1.30
CA ALA A 284 -5.95 -3.51 -2.71
C ALA A 284 -4.73 -3.99 -3.52
N ALA A 285 -3.55 -3.41 -3.29
CA ALA A 285 -2.30 -3.83 -3.92
C ALA A 285 -1.98 -5.29 -3.58
N LEU A 286 -1.94 -5.66 -2.30
CA LEU A 286 -1.67 -7.03 -1.86
C LEU A 286 -2.69 -8.03 -2.42
N THR A 287 -3.97 -7.64 -2.49
CA THR A 287 -5.02 -8.46 -3.10
C THR A 287 -4.78 -8.69 -4.59
N GLU A 288 -4.39 -7.65 -5.34
CA GLU A 288 -4.05 -7.80 -6.76
C GLU A 288 -2.86 -8.73 -6.95
N MET A 289 -1.80 -8.55 -6.16
CA MET A 289 -0.61 -9.39 -6.26
C MET A 289 -0.90 -10.85 -5.85
N HIS A 290 -1.77 -11.08 -4.86
CA HIS A 290 -2.15 -12.42 -4.42
C HIS A 290 -2.86 -13.22 -5.52
N ARG A 291 -3.57 -12.54 -6.42
CA ARG A 291 -4.31 -13.14 -7.55
C ARG A 291 -3.41 -13.54 -8.71
N LEU A 292 -2.12 -13.18 -8.69
CA LEU A 292 -1.18 -13.60 -9.73
C LEU A 292 -0.88 -15.10 -9.62
N VAL A 293 -0.91 -15.76 -10.76
CA VAL A 293 -0.59 -17.19 -10.90
C VAL A 293 0.78 -17.38 -11.56
N LEU A 294 1.07 -16.59 -12.61
CA LEU A 294 2.34 -16.63 -13.33
C LEU A 294 2.82 -15.19 -13.62
N PRO A 295 4.14 -14.92 -13.45
CA PRO A 295 5.16 -15.76 -12.83
C PRO A 295 4.84 -16.05 -11.35
N GLU A 296 5.53 -17.02 -10.76
CA GLU A 296 5.29 -17.40 -9.37
C GLU A 296 5.65 -16.23 -8.45
N VAL A 297 4.74 -15.83 -7.56
CA VAL A 297 5.04 -14.81 -6.56
C VAL A 297 5.70 -15.45 -5.35
N ALA A 298 6.96 -15.09 -5.09
CA ALA A 298 7.74 -15.46 -3.92
C ALA A 298 7.44 -14.62 -2.67
N GLY A 299 6.80 -13.45 -2.81
CA GLY A 299 6.55 -12.57 -1.67
C GLY A 299 6.29 -11.13 -2.03
N TRP A 300 6.30 -10.28 -1.00
CA TRP A 300 6.04 -8.85 -1.09
C TRP A 300 7.05 -8.06 -0.27
N ASP A 301 7.38 -6.87 -0.76
CA ASP A 301 8.27 -5.92 -0.11
C ASP A 301 7.50 -4.65 0.25
N LEU A 302 7.55 -4.23 1.51
CA LEU A 302 6.98 -2.96 1.97
C LEU A 302 8.10 -1.94 2.15
N VAL A 303 8.07 -0.84 1.39
CA VAL A 303 9.22 0.05 1.23
C VAL A 303 8.88 1.54 1.42
N ALA A 304 9.39 2.25 2.41
CA ALA A 304 10.03 1.76 3.63
C ALA A 304 9.00 1.52 4.75
N LEU A 305 9.46 0.95 5.86
CA LEU A 305 8.78 0.99 7.14
C LEU A 305 8.46 2.45 7.49
N PRO A 306 7.19 2.82 7.69
CA PRO A 306 6.84 4.16 8.10
C PRO A 306 7.49 4.55 9.45
N PRO A 307 7.67 5.86 9.70
CA PRO A 307 8.14 6.35 11.01
C PRO A 307 7.16 6.02 12.14
N GLU A 308 7.62 6.11 13.38
CA GLU A 308 6.78 5.91 14.58
C GLU A 308 5.64 6.93 14.66
N ASP A 309 5.98 8.19 14.40
CA ASP A 309 5.01 9.29 14.36
C ASP A 309 4.06 9.14 13.17
N GLN A 310 2.87 9.76 13.28
CA GLN A 310 1.92 9.81 12.17
C GLN A 310 2.58 10.44 10.94
N SER A 311 2.68 9.65 9.87
CA SER A 311 3.13 10.11 8.55
C SER A 311 1.96 10.30 7.60
N LEU A 312 2.14 11.14 6.58
CA LEU A 312 1.21 11.19 5.44
C LEU A 312 0.86 9.78 4.93
N GLY A 313 -0.39 9.38 5.13
CA GLY A 313 -0.91 8.08 4.69
C GLY A 313 -0.89 7.02 5.79
N LEU A 314 0.10 6.13 5.76
CA LEU A 314 0.17 4.97 6.63
C LEU A 314 1.30 5.12 7.65
N GLY A 315 0.98 5.38 8.92
CA GLY A 315 1.96 5.36 10.02
C GLY A 315 2.35 3.95 10.46
N ARG A 316 3.43 3.82 11.25
CA ARG A 316 3.96 2.50 11.66
C ARG A 316 2.96 1.68 12.46
N GLU A 317 2.31 2.29 13.46
CA GLU A 317 1.34 1.56 14.28
C GLU A 317 0.14 1.08 13.45
N THR A 318 -0.36 1.91 12.53
CA THR A 318 -1.44 1.52 11.62
C THR A 318 -1.00 0.38 10.69
N LEU A 319 0.25 0.39 10.21
CA LEU A 319 0.80 -0.72 9.44
C LEU A 319 0.89 -2.00 10.28
N LEU A 320 1.38 -1.94 11.52
CA LEU A 320 1.47 -3.10 12.39
C LEU A 320 0.09 -3.70 12.67
N ARG A 321 -0.89 -2.87 13.03
CA ARG A 321 -2.29 -3.30 13.24
C ARG A 321 -2.88 -3.96 11.99
N TYR A 322 -2.58 -3.41 10.80
CA TYR A 322 -2.99 -4.02 9.54
C TYR A 322 -2.33 -5.41 9.33
N LEU A 323 -1.02 -5.53 9.59
CA LEU A 323 -0.30 -6.81 9.48
C LEU A 323 -0.78 -7.84 10.52
N GLU A 324 -1.20 -7.38 11.71
CA GLU A 324 -1.83 -8.19 12.77
C GLU A 324 -3.27 -8.64 12.39
N GLY A 325 -3.80 -8.15 11.26
CA GLY A 325 -5.07 -8.59 10.67
C GLY A 325 -6.24 -7.63 10.86
N GLU A 326 -6.03 -6.43 11.38
CA GLU A 326 -7.07 -5.41 11.47
C GLU A 326 -7.32 -4.69 10.12
N GLY A 327 -8.50 -4.06 9.99
CA GLY A 327 -8.81 -3.16 8.88
C GLY A 327 -9.18 -3.86 7.57
N PRO A 328 -8.94 -3.23 6.40
CA PRO A 328 -8.31 -1.92 6.17
C PRO A 328 -9.24 -0.71 6.32
N ALA A 329 -10.50 -0.93 6.69
CA ALA A 329 -11.55 0.08 6.72
C ALA A 329 -11.73 0.69 8.14
N PRO A 330 -12.22 1.94 8.26
CA PRO A 330 -12.57 2.54 9.55
C PRO A 330 -13.68 1.74 10.25
N ILE A 331 -13.67 1.75 11.58
CA ILE A 331 -14.69 1.10 12.41
C ILE A 331 -15.65 2.17 12.88
N VAL A 332 -16.81 2.25 12.23
CA VAL A 332 -17.72 3.39 12.40
C VAL A 332 -18.90 3.05 13.31
N GLU A 333 -19.04 3.84 14.38
CA GLU A 333 -20.21 3.86 15.23
C GLU A 333 -21.12 5.03 14.85
N VAL A 334 -22.43 4.77 14.80
CA VAL A 334 -23.44 5.79 14.45
C VAL A 334 -24.45 5.92 15.59
N ASP A 335 -24.45 7.08 16.25
CA ASP A 335 -25.43 7.42 17.29
C ASP A 335 -26.51 8.32 16.71
N VAL A 336 -27.78 7.98 16.97
CA VAL A 336 -28.95 8.72 16.48
C VAL A 336 -29.77 9.17 17.68
N ARG A 337 -29.68 10.47 17.99
CA ARG A 337 -30.41 11.07 19.12
C ARG A 337 -31.65 11.79 18.61
N ARG A 338 -32.79 11.49 19.21
CA ARG A 338 -34.08 12.14 18.93
C ARG A 338 -34.59 12.88 20.15
N ASP A 339 -34.95 14.14 19.95
CA ASP A 339 -35.67 14.95 20.92
C ASP A 339 -36.93 15.53 20.26
N GLY A 340 -38.06 14.87 20.51
CA GLY A 340 -39.35 15.20 19.88
C GLY A 340 -39.29 15.18 18.35
N ARG A 341 -39.27 16.38 17.76
CA ARG A 341 -39.19 16.59 16.31
C ARG A 341 -37.79 16.91 15.81
N SER A 342 -36.78 16.88 16.66
CA SER A 342 -35.38 17.08 16.28
C SER A 342 -34.64 15.75 16.29
N VAL A 343 -33.77 15.54 15.31
CA VAL A 343 -32.80 14.45 15.26
C VAL A 343 -31.41 15.02 15.08
N ARG A 344 -30.44 14.44 15.77
CA ARG A 344 -29.01 14.62 15.49
C ARG A 344 -28.38 13.25 15.28
N VAL A 345 -27.39 13.21 14.41
CA VAL A 345 -26.60 12.01 14.13
C VAL A 345 -25.15 12.32 14.43
N SER A 346 -24.50 11.43 15.15
CA SER A 346 -23.05 11.46 15.39
C SER A 346 -22.43 10.23 14.75
N LEU A 347 -21.26 10.41 14.17
CA LEU A 347 -20.48 9.38 13.52
C LEU A 347 -19.08 9.40 14.14
N THR A 348 -18.64 8.27 14.66
CA THR A 348 -17.36 8.14 15.35
C THR A 348 -16.55 7.03 14.69
N ASN A 349 -15.31 7.31 14.29
CA ASN A 349 -14.37 6.27 13.90
C ASN A 349 -13.60 5.78 15.13
N THR A 350 -13.91 4.57 15.57
CA THR A 350 -13.26 3.95 16.75
C THR A 350 -12.04 3.11 16.37
N GLY A 351 -11.70 3.05 15.07
CA GLY A 351 -10.62 2.26 14.53
C GLY A 351 -9.40 3.11 14.11
N PRO A 352 -8.26 2.48 13.85
CA PRO A 352 -7.01 3.15 13.47
C PRO A 352 -6.95 3.51 11.97
N PHE A 353 -7.94 3.07 11.18
CA PHE A 353 -7.98 3.22 9.73
C PHE A 353 -8.89 4.35 9.34
N VAL A 354 -8.63 4.93 8.17
CA VAL A 354 -9.18 6.21 7.76
C VAL A 354 -9.99 6.07 6.49
N THR A 355 -10.85 7.05 6.22
CA THR A 355 -11.52 7.16 4.93
C THR A 355 -10.60 7.77 3.87
N ALA A 356 -10.98 7.68 2.60
CA ALA A 356 -10.36 8.48 1.56
C ALA A 356 -10.65 9.97 1.76
N VAL A 357 -9.69 10.82 1.42
CA VAL A 357 -9.94 12.25 1.24
C VAL A 357 -10.86 12.46 0.04
N SER A 358 -12.11 12.87 0.30
CA SER A 358 -13.18 12.95 -0.70
C SER A 358 -14.24 14.00 -0.38
N ASN A 359 -14.44 14.97 -1.28
CA ASN A 359 -15.48 16.00 -1.12
C ASN A 359 -16.92 15.46 -1.28
N HIS A 360 -17.08 14.23 -1.78
CA HIS A 360 -18.39 13.68 -2.17
C HIS A 360 -18.62 12.24 -1.70
N GLY A 361 -17.56 11.53 -1.35
CA GLY A 361 -17.58 10.10 -1.05
C GLY A 361 -17.86 9.77 0.41
N ASN A 362 -17.70 10.72 1.33
CA ASN A 362 -17.96 10.50 2.75
C ASN A 362 -19.15 11.34 3.18
N TRP A 363 -20.22 10.68 3.60
CA TRP A 363 -21.44 11.34 4.03
C TRP A 363 -22.30 10.50 4.95
N VAL A 364 -23.09 11.19 5.77
CA VAL A 364 -24.24 10.64 6.49
C VAL A 364 -25.51 11.36 6.04
N GLN A 365 -26.58 10.60 5.88
CA GLN A 365 -27.84 11.07 5.34
C GLN A 365 -28.96 10.75 6.30
N VAL A 366 -29.79 11.75 6.61
CA VAL A 366 -31.02 11.60 7.39
C VAL A 366 -32.19 11.82 6.45
N SER A 367 -33.13 10.87 6.41
CA SER A 367 -34.30 10.93 5.53
C SER A 367 -35.58 10.46 6.21
N VAL A 368 -36.72 10.87 5.66
CA VAL A 368 -38.05 10.46 6.12
C VAL A 368 -38.91 9.95 4.96
N ASP A 369 -39.72 8.93 5.23
CA ASP A 369 -40.63 8.34 4.23
C ASP A 369 -41.75 9.32 3.82
N LYS A 370 -42.18 10.19 4.74
CA LYS A 370 -43.33 11.10 4.55
C LYS A 370 -43.06 12.46 5.15
N GLY A 371 -43.40 13.50 4.39
CA GLY A 371 -43.28 14.91 4.79
C GLY A 371 -41.92 15.50 4.42
N TRP A 372 -41.66 16.70 4.94
CA TRP A 372 -40.47 17.49 4.62
C TRP A 372 -39.64 17.76 5.87
N ILE A 373 -38.32 17.64 5.74
CA ILE A 373 -37.37 17.96 6.80
C ILE A 373 -36.80 19.36 6.63
N GLN A 374 -36.19 19.88 7.69
CA GLN A 374 -35.39 21.11 7.65
C GLN A 374 -34.09 20.89 8.41
N ALA A 375 -32.97 21.29 7.82
CA ALA A 375 -31.69 21.38 8.48
C ALA A 375 -31.06 22.72 8.09
N ARG A 376 -30.51 23.46 9.05
CA ARG A 376 -29.92 24.80 8.83
C ARG A 376 -28.45 24.87 9.18
N ASP A 377 -27.94 23.86 9.86
CA ASP A 377 -26.60 23.84 10.42
C ASP A 377 -25.99 22.47 10.11
N ARG A 378 -24.74 22.49 9.67
CA ARG A 378 -23.94 21.29 9.37
C ARG A 378 -23.49 20.57 10.65
N GLY A 379 -23.43 21.30 11.78
CA GLY A 379 -22.78 20.81 12.98
C GLY A 379 -21.26 20.86 12.78
N SER A 380 -20.56 19.77 13.09
CA SER A 380 -19.11 19.69 12.86
C SER A 380 -18.73 19.20 11.45
N PHE A 381 -19.65 18.58 10.71
CA PHE A 381 -19.41 18.10 9.34
C PHE A 381 -19.01 19.21 8.37
N ASP A 382 -18.09 18.97 7.45
CA ASP A 382 -17.64 19.94 6.44
C ASP A 382 -18.75 20.52 5.55
N GLY A 383 -19.81 19.76 5.25
CA GLY A 383 -20.86 20.22 4.34
C GLY A 383 -22.28 19.75 4.69
N LEU A 384 -23.26 20.45 4.14
CA LEU A 384 -24.69 20.14 4.27
C LEU A 384 -25.39 20.35 2.93
N ARG A 385 -26.20 19.37 2.52
CA ARG A 385 -27.05 19.45 1.34
C ARG A 385 -28.45 18.94 1.62
N LEU A 386 -29.46 19.68 1.18
CA LEU A 386 -30.86 19.26 1.23
C LEU A 386 -31.27 18.68 -0.12
N GLY A 387 -32.10 17.65 -0.09
CA GLY A 387 -32.49 16.95 -1.31
C GLY A 387 -33.59 15.94 -1.08
N ASN A 388 -33.78 15.11 -2.09
CA ASN A 388 -34.72 14.01 -2.05
C ASN A 388 -33.96 12.67 -2.08
N ALA A 389 -34.16 11.87 -1.05
CA ALA A 389 -33.62 10.53 -0.90
C ALA A 389 -34.69 9.48 -1.25
N ARG A 390 -34.30 8.49 -2.06
CA ARG A 390 -35.07 7.26 -2.33
C ARG A 390 -34.14 6.07 -2.22
N GLY A 391 -34.08 5.44 -1.04
CA GLY A 391 -33.04 4.44 -0.76
C GLY A 391 -31.66 5.09 -0.86
N HIS A 392 -30.78 4.52 -1.69
CA HIS A 392 -29.43 5.06 -1.93
C HIS A 392 -29.40 6.19 -2.99
N ASP A 393 -30.48 6.40 -3.73
CA ASP A 393 -30.55 7.46 -4.74
C ASP A 393 -30.76 8.82 -4.08
N TRP A 394 -29.99 9.81 -4.54
CA TRP A 394 -30.07 11.18 -4.09
C TRP A 394 -30.20 12.14 -5.27
N SER A 395 -31.16 13.05 -5.17
CA SER A 395 -31.31 14.17 -6.09
C SER A 395 -31.39 15.46 -5.30
N GLU A 396 -30.58 16.46 -5.66
CA GLU A 396 -30.77 17.82 -5.17
C GLU A 396 -32.14 18.33 -5.65
N GLY A 397 -32.91 18.93 -4.75
CA GLY A 397 -34.28 19.37 -5.05
C GLY A 397 -34.32 20.84 -5.45
N ASP A 398 -35.16 21.19 -6.43
CA ASP A 398 -35.35 22.58 -6.90
C ASP A 398 -36.52 23.32 -6.22
N GLN A 399 -37.22 22.68 -5.29
CA GLN A 399 -38.42 23.22 -4.63
C GLN A 399 -38.31 22.89 -3.14
N ASP A 400 -38.47 23.86 -2.23
CA ASP A 400 -38.28 23.86 -0.75
C ASP A 400 -38.96 22.73 0.06
N ARG A 401 -38.86 21.50 -0.42
CA ARG A 401 -39.59 20.30 -0.08
C ARG A 401 -38.62 19.15 -0.23
N PHE A 402 -37.85 18.95 0.84
CA PHE A 402 -36.79 17.96 0.93
C PHE A 402 -37.21 16.87 1.91
N ASN A 403 -37.13 15.61 1.51
CA ASN A 403 -37.34 14.49 2.43
C ASN A 403 -36.02 13.97 3.02
N GLY A 404 -34.88 14.53 2.63
CA GLY A 404 -33.55 14.11 3.07
C GLY A 404 -32.56 15.27 3.21
N VAL A 405 -31.58 15.07 4.10
CA VAL A 405 -30.41 15.94 4.29
C VAL A 405 -29.18 15.04 4.29
N ARG A 406 -28.13 15.47 3.61
CA ARG A 406 -26.82 14.82 3.59
C ARG A 406 -25.80 15.75 4.20
N PHE A 407 -25.13 15.27 5.25
CA PHE A 407 -23.95 15.88 5.82
C PHE A 407 -22.73 15.20 5.23
N SER A 408 -21.77 15.97 4.73
CA SER A 408 -20.57 15.45 4.07
C SER A 408 -19.33 15.77 4.88
N GLU A 409 -18.38 14.85 4.88
CA GLU A 409 -17.06 15.03 5.48
C GLU A 409 -16.00 14.89 4.39
N VAL A 410 -14.90 15.63 4.48
CA VAL A 410 -13.77 15.45 3.55
C VAL A 410 -12.96 14.21 3.93
N TYR A 411 -12.78 13.97 5.22
CA TYR A 411 -11.95 12.91 5.76
C TYR A 411 -12.44 12.57 7.17
N LEU A 412 -12.47 11.28 7.50
CA LEU A 412 -12.71 10.79 8.84
C LEU A 412 -11.46 10.01 9.31
N GLY A 413 -10.71 10.63 10.21
CA GLY A 413 -9.48 10.13 10.82
C GLY A 413 -9.73 9.19 12.01
N PRO A 414 -8.68 8.63 12.62
CA PRO A 414 -8.80 7.78 13.81
C PRO A 414 -9.35 8.55 15.01
N ASP A 415 -10.22 7.92 15.79
CA ASP A 415 -10.87 8.49 16.98
C ASP A 415 -11.69 9.78 16.73
N GLU A 416 -11.89 10.15 15.46
CA GLU A 416 -12.64 11.34 15.09
C GLU A 416 -14.14 11.14 15.32
N GLU A 417 -14.77 12.11 15.99
CA GLU A 417 -16.22 12.20 16.16
C GLU A 417 -16.76 13.44 15.46
N VAL A 418 -17.71 13.22 14.54
CA VAL A 418 -18.43 14.28 13.85
C VAL A 418 -19.93 14.19 14.14
N SER A 419 -20.55 15.33 14.41
CA SER A 419 -21.93 15.44 14.85
C SER A 419 -22.71 16.42 14.00
N SER A 420 -23.91 16.03 13.60
CA SER A 420 -24.78 16.83 12.76
C SER A 420 -25.42 17.98 13.54
N GLY A 421 -25.74 19.05 12.82
CA GLY A 421 -26.72 20.01 13.30
C GLY A 421 -28.09 19.36 13.50
N SER A 422 -29.02 20.09 14.14
CA SER A 422 -30.38 19.61 14.37
C SER A 422 -31.18 19.48 13.06
N VAL A 423 -31.64 18.26 12.75
CA VAL A 423 -32.58 17.97 11.67
C VAL A 423 -34.01 17.98 12.22
N ARG A 424 -34.83 18.92 11.74
CA ARG A 424 -36.24 19.03 12.13
C ARG A 424 -37.10 18.15 11.25
N LEU A 425 -37.87 17.28 11.90
CA LEU A 425 -38.78 16.32 11.30
C LEU A 425 -40.21 16.89 11.11
N PRO A 426 -41.00 16.30 10.21
CA PRO A 426 -42.43 16.62 10.04
C PRO A 426 -43.24 16.39 11.31
N SER A 427 -42.93 15.33 12.07
CA SER A 427 -43.62 14.96 13.30
C SER A 427 -42.71 14.19 14.26
N SER A 428 -43.08 14.08 15.53
CA SER A 428 -42.36 13.30 16.53
C SER A 428 -42.52 11.78 16.35
N SER A 429 -43.44 11.35 15.49
CA SER A 429 -43.64 9.95 15.10
C SER A 429 -43.14 9.63 13.69
N SER A 430 -42.51 10.60 13.00
CA SER A 430 -41.89 10.36 11.70
C SER A 430 -40.85 9.25 11.82
N LYS A 431 -40.96 8.23 10.96
CA LYS A 431 -39.94 7.21 10.78
C LYS A 431 -38.73 7.84 10.07
N VAL A 432 -37.55 7.65 10.65
CA VAL A 432 -36.30 8.25 10.18
C VAL A 432 -35.37 7.15 9.74
N THR A 433 -34.81 7.30 8.54
CA THR A 433 -33.73 6.46 8.05
C THR A 433 -32.44 7.26 8.06
N VAL A 434 -31.44 6.74 8.76
CA VAL A 434 -30.07 7.26 8.78
C VAL A 434 -29.20 6.28 8.00
N SER A 435 -28.59 6.74 6.91
CA SER A 435 -27.70 5.94 6.07
C SER A 435 -26.37 6.64 5.88
N TRP A 436 -25.28 5.91 5.73
CA TRP A 436 -23.95 6.49 5.49
C TRP A 436 -23.21 5.78 4.36
N ASN A 437 -22.25 6.50 3.80
CA ASN A 437 -21.27 6.00 2.85
C ASN A 437 -19.94 6.66 3.17
N LEU A 438 -18.91 5.85 3.36
CA LEU A 438 -17.55 6.28 3.61
C LEU A 438 -16.66 5.62 2.58
N THR A 439 -16.11 6.42 1.68
CA THR A 439 -15.29 5.93 0.58
C THR A 439 -13.88 5.61 1.09
N LEU A 440 -13.32 4.49 0.65
CA LEU A 440 -11.93 4.12 0.88
C LEU A 440 -11.06 4.51 -0.31
N SER A 441 -9.76 4.63 -0.08
CA SER A 441 -8.82 5.19 -1.07
C SER A 441 -8.54 4.27 -2.27
N ASP A 442 -8.96 3.01 -2.17
CA ASP A 442 -9.01 2.01 -3.25
C ASP A 442 -10.30 2.11 -4.09
N GLY A 443 -11.22 3.01 -3.73
CA GLY A 443 -12.50 3.24 -4.40
C GLY A 443 -13.65 2.37 -3.88
N SER A 444 -13.40 1.44 -2.96
CA SER A 444 -14.46 0.74 -2.24
C SER A 444 -15.14 1.66 -1.21
N ALA A 445 -16.20 1.20 -0.55
CA ALA A 445 -16.90 2.01 0.46
C ALA A 445 -17.46 1.16 1.61
N VAL A 446 -17.42 1.74 2.81
CA VAL A 446 -18.16 1.27 3.98
C VAL A 446 -19.52 1.94 3.98
N THR A 447 -20.59 1.16 4.00
CA THR A 447 -21.96 1.67 4.00
C THR A 447 -22.78 1.01 5.09
N GLY A 448 -23.83 1.68 5.53
CA GLY A 448 -24.79 1.10 6.46
C GLY A 448 -26.04 1.96 6.62
N GLU A 449 -27.01 1.42 7.36
CA GLU A 449 -28.30 2.04 7.59
C GLU A 449 -28.84 1.69 8.97
N VAL A 450 -29.49 2.66 9.61
CA VAL A 450 -30.28 2.50 10.84
C VAL A 450 -31.65 3.16 10.66
N ILE A 451 -32.70 2.47 11.06
CA ILE A 451 -34.09 2.95 11.02
C ILE A 451 -34.56 3.23 12.45
N ARG A 452 -35.14 4.42 12.69
CA ARG A 452 -35.65 4.88 14.00
C ARG A 452 -37.07 5.43 13.96
#